data_AF-A0A060C709-F1
#
_entry.id   AF-A0A060C709-F1
#
_cell.length_a   1.000
_cell.length_b   1.000
_cell.length_c   1.000
_cell.angle_alpha   90.00
_cell.angle_beta   90.00
_cell.angle_gamma   90.00
#
_symmetry.space_group_name_H-M   'P 1'
#
loop_
_entity.id
_entity.type
_entity.pdbx_description
1 polymer ?
#
loop_
_entity_poly.entity_id
_entity_poly.type
_entity_poly.pdbx_seq_one_letter_code
_entity_poly.pdbx_strand_id
1 'polypeptide(L)'
;TLLQHADRVRAASLAQLVNVIAPIMTEPGGPAWRQTTFFPFALTSRLAGGRAVAVEVDGPSFVSARFGEVPAVNAVATIDDDGATVFVVNRSTTDSVDVALDLAACGSDLAVVEAQLLHDEDPHAVNTLGATDRVAPRALEGPPRRRLAR
;
A
#
# COMPACT_ATOMS: atom_id res chain seq x y z
N THR A 1 5.96 -5.75 -6.23
CA THR A 1 6.61 -5.89 -7.55
C THR A 1 7.77 -4.93 -7.77
N LEU A 2 7.59 -3.60 -7.91
CA LEU A 2 8.74 -2.70 -8.18
C LEU A 2 9.77 -2.69 -7.05
N LEU A 3 9.34 -2.44 -5.81
CA LEU A 3 10.22 -2.46 -4.64
C LEU A 3 10.85 -3.85 -4.41
N GLN A 4 10.09 -4.94 -4.62
CA GLN A 4 10.58 -6.31 -4.52
C GLN A 4 11.68 -6.65 -5.53
N HIS A 5 11.81 -5.86 -6.60
CA HIS A 5 12.82 -6.02 -7.64
C HIS A 5 13.74 -4.79 -7.75
N ALA A 6 13.85 -4.00 -6.67
CA ALA A 6 14.70 -2.81 -6.65
C ALA A 6 16.20 -3.13 -6.77
N ASP A 7 16.60 -4.40 -6.64
CA ASP A 7 17.95 -4.88 -6.97
C ASP A 7 18.29 -4.71 -8.47
N ARG A 8 17.27 -4.76 -9.34
CA ARG A 8 17.40 -4.61 -10.81
C ARG A 8 16.70 -3.38 -11.35
N VAL A 9 15.49 -3.08 -10.87
CA VAL A 9 14.69 -1.93 -11.30
C VAL A 9 15.13 -0.70 -10.51
N ARG A 10 16.08 0.04 -11.07
CA ARG A 10 16.67 1.24 -10.43
C ARG A 10 15.94 2.54 -10.75
N ALA A 11 15.06 2.53 -11.75
CA ALA A 11 14.24 3.68 -12.13
C ALA A 11 12.87 3.19 -12.61
N ALA A 12 11.83 3.94 -12.27
CA ALA A 12 10.47 3.75 -12.76
C ALA A 12 9.78 5.11 -12.85
N SER A 13 8.99 5.32 -13.91
CA SER A 13 8.26 6.55 -14.14
C SER A 13 6.77 6.24 -14.24
N LEU A 14 5.95 6.86 -13.39
CA LEU A 14 4.49 6.77 -13.49
C LEU A 14 4.02 7.55 -14.72
N ALA A 15 3.40 6.85 -15.66
CA ALA A 15 2.86 7.45 -16.89
C ALA A 15 1.34 7.70 -16.72
N GLN A 16 0.83 8.94 -16.74
CA GLN A 16 1.54 10.23 -16.67
C GLN A 16 1.24 10.95 -15.35
N LEU A 17 1.80 12.15 -15.16
CA LEU A 17 1.71 12.87 -13.88
C LEU A 17 0.44 13.73 -13.73
N VAL A 18 -0.04 14.35 -14.82
CA VAL A 18 -1.18 15.29 -14.77
C VAL A 18 -2.18 15.03 -15.91
N ASN A 19 -3.48 15.00 -15.58
CA ASN A 19 -4.66 14.83 -16.44
C ASN A 19 -4.77 13.52 -17.24
N VAL A 20 -3.79 13.21 -18.08
CA VAL A 20 -3.84 12.04 -18.97
C VAL A 20 -3.43 10.81 -18.16
N ILE A 21 -4.40 9.93 -17.86
CA ILE A 21 -4.20 8.70 -17.05
C ILE A 21 -3.34 8.94 -15.79
N ALA A 22 -3.64 10.04 -15.09
CA ALA A 22 -2.75 10.62 -14.11
C ALA A 22 -3.27 10.53 -12.67
N PRO A 23 -2.38 10.59 -11.66
CA PRO A 23 -2.77 10.74 -10.26
C PRO A 23 -3.24 12.16 -9.91
N ILE A 24 -2.84 13.18 -10.67
CA ILE A 24 -3.20 14.58 -10.42
C ILE A 24 -4.08 15.05 -11.57
N MET A 25 -5.20 15.68 -11.24
CA MET A 25 -6.11 16.28 -12.21
C MET A 25 -6.21 17.78 -12.00
N THR A 26 -6.43 18.52 -13.07
CA THR A 26 -6.64 19.97 -13.06
C THR A 26 -7.74 20.37 -14.03
N GLU A 27 -8.44 21.45 -13.74
CA GLU A 27 -9.28 22.14 -14.72
C GLU A 27 -8.58 23.40 -15.27
N PRO A 28 -8.79 23.76 -16.55
CA PRO A 28 -8.31 25.03 -17.08
C PRO A 28 -8.79 26.22 -16.26
N GLY A 29 -7.87 26.96 -15.64
CA GLY A 29 -8.19 28.08 -14.74
C GLY A 29 -8.90 27.67 -13.44
N GLY A 30 -8.99 26.37 -13.17
CA GLY A 30 -9.70 25.80 -12.03
C GLY A 30 -8.78 25.14 -11.02
N PRO A 31 -9.36 24.41 -10.06
CA PRO A 31 -8.62 23.74 -9.01
C PRO A 31 -7.88 22.50 -9.53
N ALA A 32 -6.94 22.02 -8.71
CA ALA A 32 -6.30 20.73 -8.86
C ALA A 32 -6.84 19.75 -7.80
N TRP A 33 -7.00 18.48 -8.15
CA TRP A 33 -7.39 17.44 -7.20
C TRP A 33 -6.63 16.13 -7.43
N ARG A 34 -6.74 15.23 -6.44
CA ARG A 34 -6.04 13.94 -6.38
C ARG A 34 -6.98 12.84 -6.83
N GLN A 35 -6.54 12.02 -7.78
CA GLN A 35 -7.19 10.75 -8.08
C GLN A 35 -6.83 9.71 -7.01
N THR A 36 -7.60 8.63 -6.95
CA THR A 36 -7.37 7.53 -5.99
C THR A 36 -5.96 6.94 -6.10
N THR A 37 -5.38 6.92 -7.30
CA THR A 37 -4.02 6.44 -7.60
C THR A 37 -2.90 7.36 -7.07
N PHE A 38 -3.20 8.62 -6.73
CA PHE A 38 -2.25 9.55 -6.12
C PHE A 38 -1.73 9.02 -4.79
N PHE A 39 -2.64 8.54 -3.94
CA PHE A 39 -2.33 8.19 -2.57
C PHE A 39 -1.35 7.03 -2.40
N PRO A 40 -1.51 5.86 -3.05
CA PRO A 40 -0.54 4.77 -2.92
C PRO A 40 0.83 5.18 -3.45
N PHE A 41 0.89 5.98 -4.53
CA PHE A 41 2.15 6.50 -5.04
C PHE A 41 2.80 7.46 -4.03
N ALA A 42 2.06 8.46 -3.54
CA ALA A 42 2.57 9.44 -2.58
C ALA A 42 3.02 8.81 -1.25
N LEU A 43 2.25 7.86 -0.71
CA LEU A 43 2.62 7.11 0.50
C LEU A 43 3.90 6.29 0.27
N THR A 44 3.98 5.58 -0.87
CA THR A 44 5.18 4.80 -1.19
C THR A 44 6.40 5.71 -1.38
N SER A 45 6.27 6.81 -2.12
CA SER A 45 7.37 7.77 -2.33
C SER A 45 7.85 8.44 -1.03
N ARG A 46 6.95 8.64 -0.05
CA ARG A 46 7.29 9.24 1.23
C ARG A 46 7.92 8.23 2.20
N LEU A 47 7.37 7.01 2.26
CA LEU A 47 7.67 6.03 3.32
C LEU A 47 8.65 4.93 2.90
N ALA A 48 8.88 4.73 1.60
CA ALA A 48 9.88 3.77 1.15
C ALA A 48 11.27 4.42 1.23
N GLY A 49 12.09 3.95 2.16
CA GLY A 49 13.44 4.43 2.40
C GLY A 49 14.47 3.29 2.44
N GLY A 50 15.75 3.64 2.33
CA GLY A 50 16.86 2.69 2.51
C GLY A 50 16.78 1.48 1.57
N ARG A 51 16.67 0.28 2.15
CA ARG A 51 16.76 -1.01 1.44
C ARG A 51 15.43 -1.75 1.45
N ALA A 52 14.95 -2.13 0.26
CA ALA A 52 13.85 -3.06 0.12
C ALA A 52 14.25 -4.47 0.58
N VAL A 53 13.37 -5.11 1.35
CA VAL A 53 13.53 -6.48 1.83
C VAL A 53 12.35 -7.34 1.39
N ALA A 54 12.64 -8.59 1.03
CA ALA A 54 11.60 -9.57 0.76
C ALA A 54 10.85 -9.87 2.07
N VAL A 55 9.52 -9.93 1.97
CA VAL A 55 8.64 -10.33 3.07
C VAL A 55 8.07 -11.69 2.68
N GLU A 56 8.29 -12.69 3.52
CA GLU A 56 7.62 -13.97 3.39
C GLU A 56 6.16 -13.81 3.82
N VAL A 57 5.24 -14.23 2.96
CA VAL A 57 3.80 -14.12 3.20
C VAL A 57 3.22 -15.52 3.19
N ASP A 58 2.80 -15.97 4.35
CA ASP A 58 1.94 -17.16 4.51
C ASP A 58 0.49 -16.70 4.68
N GLY A 59 -0.45 -17.37 4.02
CA GLY A 59 -1.85 -16.94 4.05
C GLY A 59 -2.73 -17.50 2.92
N PRO A 60 -3.97 -17.03 2.85
CA PRO A 60 -4.96 -17.56 1.92
C PRO A 60 -4.58 -17.26 0.46
N SER A 61 -5.09 -18.10 -0.43
CA SER A 61 -5.05 -17.92 -1.88
C SER A 61 -6.48 -17.79 -2.44
N PHE A 62 -6.60 -17.23 -3.64
CA PHE A 62 -7.83 -17.26 -4.42
C PHE A 62 -7.53 -17.65 -5.87
N VAL A 63 -8.53 -18.20 -6.57
CA VAL A 63 -8.38 -18.59 -7.97
C VAL A 63 -8.71 -17.41 -8.87
N SER A 64 -7.72 -16.94 -9.62
CA SER A 64 -7.90 -15.99 -10.69
C SER A 64 -8.11 -16.72 -12.03
N ALA A 65 -9.00 -16.19 -12.89
CA ALA A 65 -9.29 -16.80 -14.19
C ALA A 65 -8.06 -16.89 -15.11
N ARG A 66 -7.13 -15.93 -15.01
CA ARG A 66 -5.95 -15.83 -15.88
C ARG A 66 -4.69 -16.50 -15.33
N PHE A 67 -4.49 -16.46 -14.01
CA PHE A 67 -3.23 -16.86 -13.38
C PHE A 67 -3.38 -18.09 -12.49
N GLY A 68 -4.58 -18.69 -12.41
CA GLY A 68 -4.85 -19.79 -11.50
C GLY A 68 -4.81 -19.32 -10.04
N GLU A 69 -4.33 -20.18 -9.16
CA GLU A 69 -4.20 -19.90 -7.73
C GLU A 69 -3.16 -18.80 -7.47
N VAL A 70 -3.58 -17.72 -6.81
CA VAL A 70 -2.74 -16.58 -6.47
C VAL A 70 -2.88 -16.23 -4.98
N PRO A 71 -1.79 -15.81 -4.30
CA PRO A 71 -1.88 -15.37 -2.91
C PRO A 71 -2.85 -14.19 -2.73
N ALA A 72 -3.71 -14.19 -1.72
CA ALA A 72 -4.59 -13.05 -1.45
C ALA A 72 -3.78 -11.82 -1.05
N VAL A 73 -2.72 -12.01 -0.26
CA VAL A 73 -1.88 -10.91 0.23
C VAL A 73 -0.59 -10.80 -0.59
N ASN A 74 -0.17 -9.56 -0.87
CA ASN A 74 1.19 -9.28 -1.33
C ASN A 74 1.79 -8.20 -0.43
N ALA A 75 3.05 -8.38 -0.03
CA ALA A 75 3.74 -7.45 0.85
C ALA A 75 5.19 -7.21 0.44
N VAL A 76 5.70 -6.04 0.79
CA VAL A 76 7.11 -5.69 0.71
C VAL A 76 7.44 -4.75 1.85
N ALA A 77 8.65 -4.86 2.40
CA ALA A 77 9.11 -3.94 3.42
C ALA A 77 10.35 -3.19 2.94
N THR A 78 10.56 -2.02 3.51
CA THR A 78 11.79 -1.25 3.37
C THR A 78 12.34 -0.93 4.74
N ILE A 79 13.66 -1.00 4.89
CA ILE A 79 14.37 -0.73 6.14
C ILE A 79 15.41 0.36 5.92
N ASP A 80 15.41 1.37 6.78
CA ASP A 80 16.40 2.43 6.86
C ASP A 80 16.83 2.65 8.33
N ASP A 81 17.51 3.77 8.60
CA ASP A 81 18.03 4.09 9.93
C ASP A 81 16.91 4.49 10.91
N ASP A 82 15.74 4.92 10.40
CA ASP A 82 14.59 5.36 11.21
C ASP A 82 13.65 4.18 11.54
N GLY A 83 13.67 3.11 10.75
CA GLY A 83 12.97 1.87 11.07
C GLY A 83 12.57 1.04 9.85
N ALA A 84 11.39 0.43 9.94
CA ALA A 84 10.84 -0.42 8.89
C ALA A 84 9.44 0.06 8.47
N THR A 85 9.23 0.16 7.16
CA THR A 85 7.92 0.40 6.55
C THR A 85 7.47 -0.87 5.86
N VAL A 86 6.24 -1.33 6.13
CA VAL A 86 5.65 -2.49 5.46
C VAL A 86 4.47 -2.03 4.59
N PHE A 87 4.54 -2.32 3.30
CA PHE A 87 3.46 -2.10 2.35
C PHE A 87 2.74 -3.43 2.11
N VAL A 88 1.42 -3.44 2.33
CA VAL A 88 0.59 -4.64 2.20
C VAL A 88 -0.61 -4.34 1.32
N VAL A 89 -0.97 -5.27 0.44
CA VAL A 89 -2.21 -5.23 -0.33
C VAL A 89 -2.97 -6.54 -0.20
N ASN A 90 -4.27 -6.46 0.07
CA ASN A 90 -5.20 -7.56 -0.14
C ASN A 90 -5.74 -7.50 -1.57
N ARG A 91 -5.57 -8.58 -2.32
CA ARG A 91 -5.98 -8.72 -3.72
C ARG A 91 -7.29 -9.49 -3.88
N SER A 92 -7.83 -10.07 -2.80
CA SER A 92 -9.17 -10.65 -2.84
C SER A 92 -10.18 -9.51 -3.06
N THR A 93 -11.14 -9.74 -3.94
CA THR A 93 -12.23 -8.79 -4.21
C THR A 93 -13.44 -9.01 -3.32
N THR A 94 -13.40 -10.04 -2.47
CA THR A 94 -14.53 -10.52 -1.67
C THR A 94 -14.21 -10.68 -0.20
N ASP A 95 -13.01 -11.14 0.13
CA ASP A 95 -12.68 -11.59 1.47
C ASP A 95 -11.71 -10.62 2.16
N SER A 96 -12.03 -10.24 3.39
CA SER A 96 -11.10 -9.58 4.30
C SER A 96 -10.02 -10.56 4.77
N VAL A 97 -8.83 -10.05 5.06
CA VAL A 97 -7.72 -10.86 5.60
C VAL A 97 -7.15 -10.16 6.83
N ASP A 98 -7.09 -10.89 7.95
CA ASP A 98 -6.34 -10.46 9.13
C ASP A 98 -4.85 -10.62 8.88
N VAL A 99 -4.09 -9.54 9.08
CA VAL A 99 -2.63 -9.53 8.88
C VAL A 99 -1.92 -9.48 10.22
N ALA A 100 -1.08 -10.48 10.49
CA ALA A 100 -0.13 -10.48 11.59
C ALA A 100 1.28 -10.24 11.04
N LEU A 101 2.01 -9.30 11.65
CA LEU A 101 3.39 -9.02 11.31
C LEU A 101 4.31 -9.62 12.37
N ASP A 102 5.13 -10.59 12.00
CA ASP A 102 6.24 -11.04 12.85
C ASP A 102 7.43 -10.09 12.65
N LEU A 103 7.74 -9.33 13.71
CA LEU A 103 8.81 -8.36 13.74
C LEU A 103 9.95 -8.79 14.67
N ALA A 104 10.03 -10.07 15.07
CA ALA A 104 11.03 -10.55 16.01
C ALA A 104 12.48 -10.25 15.56
N ALA A 105 12.72 -10.28 14.24
CA ALA A 105 14.02 -9.96 13.65
C ALA A 105 14.39 -8.46 13.71
N CYS A 106 13.43 -7.58 13.98
CA CYS A 106 13.61 -6.12 14.05
C CYS A 106 13.89 -5.62 15.48
N GLY A 107 13.95 -6.51 16.48
CA GLY A 107 14.22 -6.16 17.88
C GLY A 107 12.95 -6.08 18.75
N SER A 108 13.13 -5.83 20.05
CA SER A 108 12.05 -5.88 21.05
C SER A 108 11.35 -4.56 21.32
N ASP A 109 11.97 -3.43 20.96
CA ASP A 109 11.50 -2.08 21.30
C ASP A 109 10.93 -1.38 20.06
N LEU A 110 9.92 -2.01 19.47
CA LEU A 110 9.23 -1.48 18.28
C LEU A 110 7.90 -0.84 18.66
N ALA A 111 7.60 0.28 18.02
CA ALA A 111 6.31 0.93 18.10
C ALA A 111 5.79 1.23 16.68
N VAL A 112 4.49 1.03 16.48
CA VAL A 112 3.81 1.53 15.29
C VAL A 112 3.67 3.04 15.43
N VAL A 113 4.39 3.78 14.58
CA VAL A 113 4.37 5.26 14.57
C VAL A 113 3.33 5.82 13.60
N GLU A 114 3.03 5.08 12.53
CA GLU A 114 2.01 5.42 11.55
C GLU A 114 1.44 4.12 10.95
N ALA A 115 0.13 4.09 10.71
CA ALA A 115 -0.54 3.05 9.94
C ALA A 115 -1.64 3.69 9.10
N GLN A 116 -1.62 3.45 7.79
CA GLN A 116 -2.57 4.02 6.82
C GLN A 116 -3.31 2.90 6.11
N LEU A 117 -4.61 3.09 5.91
CA LEU A 117 -5.47 2.22 5.14
C LEU A 117 -6.12 3.02 4.00
N LEU A 118 -6.00 2.51 2.77
CA LEU A 118 -6.75 3.00 1.62
C LEU A 118 -7.74 1.92 1.19
N HIS A 119 -9.02 2.14 1.49
CA HIS A 119 -10.09 1.20 1.20
C HIS A 119 -11.44 1.94 1.10
N ASP A 120 -12.28 1.49 0.17
CA ASP A 120 -13.69 1.85 0.05
C ASP A 120 -14.48 0.54 -0.14
N GLU A 121 -15.71 0.48 0.39
CA GLU A 121 -16.62 -0.67 0.22
C GLU A 121 -17.03 -0.83 -1.25
N ASP A 122 -17.08 0.27 -2.00
CA ASP A 122 -17.33 0.29 -3.43
C ASP A 122 -15.98 0.25 -4.19
N PRO A 123 -15.59 -0.87 -4.83
CA PRO A 123 -14.34 -0.96 -5.59
C PRO A 123 -14.34 -0.09 -6.85
N HIS A 124 -15.50 0.45 -7.24
CA HIS A 124 -15.65 1.40 -8.34
C HIS A 124 -15.73 2.86 -7.87
N ALA A 125 -15.55 3.13 -6.58
CA ALA A 125 -15.51 4.49 -6.05
C ALA A 125 -14.37 5.29 -6.69
N VAL A 126 -14.68 6.54 -7.04
CA VAL A 126 -13.74 7.47 -7.67
C VAL A 126 -13.74 8.81 -6.95
N ASN A 127 -12.61 9.50 -7.02
CA ASN A 127 -12.54 10.91 -6.69
C ASN A 127 -12.93 11.73 -7.90
N THR A 128 -13.77 12.74 -7.68
CA THR A 128 -14.19 13.70 -8.69
C THR A 128 -13.88 15.10 -8.21
N LEU A 129 -14.03 16.11 -9.07
CA LEU A 129 -13.87 17.49 -8.64
C LEU A 129 -14.85 17.88 -7.50
N GLY A 130 -16.08 17.36 -7.52
CA GLY A 130 -17.07 17.61 -6.46
C GLY A 130 -16.87 16.79 -5.18
N ALA A 131 -16.03 15.76 -5.23
CA ALA A 131 -15.74 14.86 -4.11
C ALA A 131 -14.29 14.36 -4.22
N THR A 132 -13.35 15.22 -3.82
CA THR A 132 -11.91 15.02 -4.05
C THR A 132 -11.28 13.95 -3.18
N ASP A 133 -11.93 13.61 -2.05
CA ASP A 133 -11.38 12.72 -1.02
C ASP A 133 -12.37 11.60 -0.64
N ARG A 134 -13.25 11.18 -1.55
CA ARG A 134 -14.15 10.02 -1.32
C ARG A 134 -13.32 8.78 -1.00
N VAL A 135 -12.30 8.52 -1.81
CA VAL A 135 -11.31 7.46 -1.60
C VAL A 135 -9.99 8.12 -1.25
N ALA A 136 -9.68 8.15 0.04
CA ALA A 136 -8.46 8.71 0.60
C ALA A 136 -7.93 7.83 1.75
N PRO A 137 -6.63 7.86 2.05
CA PRO A 137 -6.08 7.15 3.19
C PRO A 137 -6.71 7.62 4.49
N ARG A 138 -7.03 6.67 5.35
CA ARG A 138 -7.41 6.92 6.74
C ARG A 138 -6.40 6.25 7.65
N ALA A 139 -6.23 6.80 8.85
CA ALA A 139 -5.46 6.12 9.88
C ALA A 139 -6.08 4.74 10.13
N LEU A 140 -5.25 3.70 10.04
CA LEU A 140 -5.65 2.38 10.49
C LEU A 140 -5.54 2.41 12.01
N GLU A 141 -6.68 2.38 12.71
CA GLU A 141 -6.67 2.27 14.16
C GLU A 141 -5.90 1.01 14.55
N GLY A 142 -4.89 1.18 15.40
CA GLY A 142 -3.94 0.11 15.72
C GLY A 142 -4.67 -1.10 16.32
N PRO A 143 -4.38 -2.33 15.87
CA PRO A 143 -4.97 -3.52 16.48
C PRO A 143 -4.51 -3.64 17.95
N PRO A 144 -5.29 -4.29 18.82
CA PRO A 144 -4.83 -4.63 20.16
C PRO A 144 -3.54 -5.45 20.05
N ARG A 145 -2.50 -5.06 20.80
CA ARG A 145 -1.23 -5.79 20.89
C ARG A 145 -1.51 -7.24 21.33
N ARG A 146 -1.50 -8.20 20.41
CA ARG A 146 -1.41 -9.62 20.78
C ARG A 146 0.06 -10.00 20.84
N ARG A 147 0.57 -10.27 22.05
CA ARG A 147 1.80 -11.06 22.20
C ARG A 147 1.50 -12.44 21.64
N LEU A 148 2.17 -12.82 20.56
CA LEU A 148 2.23 -14.23 20.17
C LEU A 148 2.93 -14.98 21.31
N ALA A 149 2.20 -15.88 21.97
CA ALA A 149 2.80 -16.81 22.92
C ALA A 149 3.78 -17.69 22.14
N ARG A 150 5.01 -17.81 22.69
CA ARG A 150 6.07 -18.67 22.16
C ARG A 150 5.64 -20.13 22.10
#